data_AF-A0A9W6WQ60-F1
#
_entry.id   AF-A0A9W6WQ60-F1
#
_cell.length_a   1.000
_cell.length_b   1.000
_cell.length_c   1.000
_cell.angle_alpha   90.00
_cell.angle_beta   90.00
_cell.angle_gamma   90.00
#
_symmetry.space_group_name_H-M   'P 1'
#
loop_
_entity.id
_entity.type
_entity.pdbx_description
1 polymer ?
#
loop_
_entity_poly.entity_id
_entity_poly.type
_entity_poly.pdbx_seq_one_letter_code
_entity_poly.pdbx_strand_id
1 'polypeptide(L)'
;MCLCVVLWTGPTLGSILQRIHLNDGDVSELDFSTLAQHNKRLGSEGCALVARSLSTNHTVRKLVIREHCIQDDGAIALSKMLCNNTTLEHLDLYGNEIGDRGVEALAQALYGHDSLTHLSLRNNVITDRGAEALAQAVRCNCTLKSLELVQNRITRVGAKALLDALDVNFYLETVDLDENNVPAFVESQLAAAFARNRAESLIMESHAAEKKAEKIVRRASGLDTQDEEDSSGLEEDDWEDDDGDSVSSGFLSCSGITDIPLSSSGLWI
;
A
#
# COMPACT_ATOMS: atom_id res chain seq x y z
N MET A 1 -3.40 13.45 -53.38
CA MET A 1 -2.24 12.95 -52.61
C MET A 1 -1.53 14.13 -51.97
N CYS A 2 -1.68 14.30 -50.66
CA CYS A 2 -0.61 14.79 -49.79
C CYS A 2 -1.09 14.48 -48.37
N LEU A 3 -0.57 13.37 -47.82
CA LEU A 3 -0.81 12.99 -46.43
C LEU A 3 -0.18 14.07 -45.54
N CYS A 4 -1.00 14.75 -44.74
CA CYS A 4 -0.53 15.44 -43.55
C CYS A 4 -0.01 14.40 -42.56
N VAL A 5 1.28 14.15 -42.58
CA VAL A 5 1.99 13.48 -41.49
C VAL A 5 2.06 14.49 -40.35
N VAL A 6 1.11 14.40 -39.42
CA VAL A 6 1.18 15.14 -38.17
C VAL A 6 2.28 14.48 -37.33
N LEU A 7 3.45 15.10 -37.26
CA LEU A 7 4.54 14.74 -36.35
C LEU A 7 4.08 15.06 -34.92
N TRP A 8 3.69 14.03 -34.16
CA TRP A 8 3.25 14.20 -32.77
C TRP A 8 4.43 14.18 -31.81
N THR A 9 4.62 15.29 -31.10
CA THR A 9 5.54 15.47 -29.98
C THR A 9 4.86 15.06 -28.66
N GLY A 10 4.75 13.75 -28.41
CA GLY A 10 4.41 13.20 -27.10
C GLY A 10 5.68 12.77 -26.34
N PRO A 11 5.66 12.74 -24.99
CA PRO A 11 6.82 12.25 -24.22
C PRO A 11 7.07 10.78 -24.56
N THR A 12 8.28 10.47 -25.04
CA THR A 12 8.73 9.09 -25.24
C THR A 12 9.02 8.42 -23.89
N LEU A 13 8.99 7.09 -23.81
CA LEU A 13 9.43 6.35 -22.63
C LEU A 13 10.84 6.80 -22.18
N GLY A 14 11.73 7.09 -23.12
CA GLY A 14 13.05 7.66 -22.84
C GLY A 14 13.00 9.03 -22.15
N SER A 15 12.12 9.94 -22.61
CA SER A 15 11.93 11.23 -21.94
C SER A 15 11.31 11.11 -20.55
N ILE A 16 10.44 10.12 -20.32
CA ILE A 16 9.83 9.85 -19.01
C ILE A 16 10.87 9.28 -18.05
N LEU A 17 11.65 8.28 -18.49
CA LEU A 17 12.74 7.70 -17.71
C LEU A 17 13.83 8.73 -17.40
N GLN A 18 14.13 9.62 -18.35
CA GLN A 18 15.07 10.73 -18.13
C GLN A 18 14.54 11.71 -17.09
N ARG A 19 13.25 12.03 -17.08
CA ARG A 19 12.62 12.87 -16.04
C ARG A 19 12.63 12.22 -14.67
N ILE A 20 12.38 10.91 -14.59
CA ILE A 20 12.47 10.14 -13.34
C ILE A 20 13.91 10.11 -12.82
N HIS A 21 14.88 9.94 -13.72
CA HIS A 21 16.31 9.90 -13.40
C HIS A 21 16.85 11.25 -12.90
N LEU A 22 16.32 12.36 -13.43
CA LEU A 22 16.75 13.70 -13.04
C LEU A 22 16.25 14.15 -11.66
N ASN A 23 15.36 13.38 -11.01
CA ASN A 23 14.71 13.76 -9.72
C ASN A 23 14.22 15.21 -9.74
N ASP A 24 13.70 15.65 -10.89
CA ASP A 24 13.25 17.02 -11.08
C ASP A 24 11.97 17.22 -10.26
N GLY A 25 12.01 18.17 -9.31
CA GLY A 25 11.02 18.32 -8.24
C GLY A 25 9.59 18.60 -8.70
N ASP A 26 9.39 18.87 -9.97
CA ASP A 26 8.09 19.21 -10.58
C ASP A 26 7.29 17.98 -11.08
N VAL A 27 7.87 16.77 -11.09
CA VAL A 27 7.18 15.56 -11.59
C VAL A 27 6.55 14.77 -10.44
N SER A 28 5.40 15.23 -9.97
CA SER A 28 4.61 14.55 -8.93
C SER A 28 3.68 13.46 -9.47
N GLU A 29 3.31 13.54 -10.75
CA GLU A 29 2.40 12.60 -11.42
C GLU A 29 3.04 12.03 -12.70
N LEU A 30 3.04 10.70 -12.78
CA LEU A 30 3.42 9.94 -13.97
C LEU A 30 2.19 9.21 -14.52
N ASP A 31 1.70 9.71 -15.66
CA ASP A 31 0.59 9.09 -16.37
C ASP A 31 1.03 8.53 -17.72
N PHE A 32 0.92 7.21 -17.85
CA PHE A 32 1.22 6.47 -19.07
C PHE A 32 -0.02 6.23 -19.95
N SER A 33 -1.23 6.63 -19.53
CA SER A 33 -2.49 6.41 -20.25
C SER A 33 -2.46 6.92 -21.71
N THR A 34 -1.76 8.03 -21.95
CA THR A 34 -1.57 8.60 -23.28
C THR A 34 -0.78 7.67 -24.23
N LEU A 35 0.12 6.83 -23.70
CA LEU A 35 0.86 5.84 -24.50
C LEU A 35 -0.01 4.66 -24.90
N ALA A 36 -0.95 4.25 -24.04
CA ALA A 36 -1.89 3.16 -24.34
C ALA A 36 -2.79 3.49 -25.54
N GLN A 37 -3.26 4.74 -25.64
CA GLN A 37 -4.08 5.25 -26.75
C GLN A 37 -3.40 5.14 -28.13
N HIS A 38 -2.07 5.03 -28.14
CA HIS A 38 -1.27 4.90 -29.37
C HIS A 38 -0.80 3.47 -29.64
N ASN A 39 -1.44 2.45 -29.05
CA ASN A 39 -1.03 1.04 -29.15
C ASN A 39 0.41 0.77 -28.70
N LYS A 40 0.99 1.65 -27.88
CA LYS A 40 2.32 1.45 -27.27
C LYS A 40 2.14 0.90 -25.87
N ARG A 41 1.79 -0.38 -25.79
CA ARG A 41 1.71 -1.11 -24.53
C ARG A 41 3.10 -1.27 -23.95
N LEU A 42 3.25 -1.05 -22.64
CA LEU A 42 4.52 -1.26 -21.95
C LEU A 42 4.84 -2.75 -21.83
N GLY A 43 3.81 -3.57 -21.63
CA GLY A 43 3.99 -4.97 -21.24
C GLY A 43 4.63 -5.09 -19.85
N SER A 44 4.90 -6.32 -19.45
CA SER A 44 5.58 -6.62 -18.19
C SER A 44 7.01 -6.06 -18.15
N GLU A 45 7.76 -6.16 -19.25
CA GLU A 45 9.14 -5.66 -19.35
C GLU A 45 9.24 -4.13 -19.23
N GLY A 46 8.37 -3.39 -19.94
CA GLY A 46 8.32 -1.94 -19.84
C GLY A 46 7.91 -1.47 -18.45
N CYS A 47 6.95 -2.18 -17.83
CA CYS A 47 6.55 -1.92 -16.45
C CYS A 47 7.70 -2.17 -15.47
N ALA A 48 8.50 -3.22 -15.66
CA ALA A 48 9.65 -3.51 -14.82
C ALA A 48 10.73 -2.43 -14.92
N LEU A 49 10.95 -1.84 -16.11
CA LEU A 49 11.85 -0.71 -16.27
C LEU A 49 11.35 0.54 -15.52
N VAL A 50 10.05 0.84 -15.60
CA VAL A 50 9.43 1.94 -14.85
C VAL A 50 9.56 1.71 -13.35
N ALA A 51 9.26 0.49 -12.87
CA ALA A 51 9.40 0.12 -11.47
C ALA A 51 10.85 0.28 -10.97
N ARG A 52 11.84 -0.12 -11.78
CA ARG A 52 13.26 0.04 -11.43
C ARG A 52 13.70 1.50 -11.38
N SER A 53 13.13 2.37 -12.22
CA SER A 53 13.43 3.79 -12.17
C SER A 53 12.74 4.49 -10.99
N LEU A 54 11.55 4.01 -10.60
CA LEU A 54 10.80 4.56 -9.47
C LEU A 54 11.29 4.12 -8.10
N SER A 55 12.01 2.99 -8.00
CA SER A 55 12.54 2.53 -6.71
C SER A 55 13.58 3.50 -6.10
N THR A 56 14.25 4.29 -6.95
CA THR A 56 15.21 5.32 -6.55
C THR A 56 14.62 6.74 -6.55
N ASN A 57 13.39 6.89 -7.03
CA ASN A 57 12.74 8.19 -7.14
C ASN A 57 11.88 8.46 -5.91
N HIS A 58 11.99 9.67 -5.38
CA HIS A 58 11.27 10.11 -4.18
C HIS A 58 10.41 11.37 -4.44
N THR A 59 10.17 11.71 -5.70
CA THR A 59 9.38 12.89 -6.10
C THR A 59 7.99 12.51 -6.57
N VAL A 60 7.86 11.35 -7.21
CA VAL A 60 6.59 10.85 -7.75
C VAL A 60 5.68 10.41 -6.62
N ARG A 61 4.48 10.97 -6.63
CA ARG A 61 3.38 10.64 -5.70
C ARG A 61 2.27 9.86 -6.37
N LYS A 62 2.07 10.05 -7.68
CA LYS A 62 1.00 9.41 -8.43
C LYS A 62 1.54 8.68 -9.65
N LEU A 63 1.22 7.39 -9.75
CA LEU A 63 1.56 6.53 -10.89
C LEU A 63 0.28 5.98 -11.51
N VAL A 64 0.09 6.25 -12.79
CA VAL A 64 -1.06 5.79 -13.58
C VAL A 64 -0.55 4.98 -14.76
N ILE A 65 -0.82 3.68 -14.74
CA ILE A 65 -0.49 2.72 -15.80
C ILE A 65 -1.81 2.03 -16.17
N ARG A 66 -2.52 2.54 -17.17
CA ARG A 66 -3.80 1.96 -17.60
C ARG A 66 -3.67 1.23 -18.93
N GLU A 67 -4.28 0.06 -19.06
CA GLU A 67 -4.40 -0.68 -20.33
C GLU A 67 -3.06 -1.01 -21.03
N HIS A 68 -2.03 -1.32 -20.24
CA HIS A 68 -0.68 -1.60 -20.76
C HIS A 68 -0.33 -3.09 -20.83
N CYS A 69 -1.26 -4.00 -20.50
CA CYS A 69 -1.05 -5.45 -20.45
C CYS A 69 0.19 -5.83 -19.62
N ILE A 70 0.35 -5.22 -18.44
CA ILE A 70 1.52 -5.49 -17.60
C ILE A 70 1.48 -6.90 -16.98
N GLN A 71 0.26 -7.47 -16.85
CA GLN A 71 0.01 -8.80 -16.31
C GLN A 71 0.60 -8.98 -14.89
N ASP A 72 0.63 -10.21 -14.40
CA ASP A 72 1.16 -10.53 -13.07
C ASP A 72 2.63 -10.12 -12.92
N ASP A 73 3.45 -10.29 -13.95
CA ASP A 73 4.89 -10.05 -13.86
C ASP A 73 5.22 -8.56 -13.71
N GLY A 74 4.45 -7.69 -14.38
CA GLY A 74 4.56 -6.25 -14.18
C GLY A 74 4.09 -5.81 -12.80
N ALA A 75 3.00 -6.39 -12.29
CA ALA A 75 2.52 -6.14 -10.92
C ALA A 75 3.54 -6.58 -9.85
N ILE A 76 4.21 -7.72 -10.05
CA ILE A 76 5.30 -8.20 -9.19
C ILE A 76 6.51 -7.26 -9.24
N ALA A 77 6.82 -6.67 -10.41
CA ALA A 77 7.88 -5.68 -10.50
C ALA A 77 7.52 -4.39 -9.73
N LEU A 78 6.26 -3.94 -9.83
CA LEU A 78 5.76 -2.80 -9.06
C LEU A 78 5.75 -3.07 -7.57
N SER A 79 5.38 -4.27 -7.12
CA SER A 79 5.39 -4.60 -5.69
C SER A 79 6.79 -4.50 -5.08
N LYS A 80 7.81 -4.98 -5.80
CA LYS A 80 9.21 -4.81 -5.39
C LYS A 80 9.63 -3.35 -5.31
N MET A 81 9.11 -2.50 -6.20
CA MET A 81 9.35 -1.06 -6.14
C MET A 81 8.67 -0.43 -4.93
N LEU A 82 7.43 -0.81 -4.63
CA LEU A 82 6.67 -0.34 -3.46
C LEU A 82 7.36 -0.68 -2.13
N CYS A 83 8.01 -1.84 -2.01
CA CYS A 83 8.77 -2.17 -0.79
C CYS A 83 9.90 -1.18 -0.47
N ASN A 84 10.41 -0.47 -1.48
CA ASN A 84 11.53 0.48 -1.34
C ASN A 84 11.07 1.94 -1.46
N ASN A 85 9.94 2.18 -2.11
CA ASN A 85 9.42 3.51 -2.35
C ASN A 85 8.52 3.93 -1.18
N THR A 86 8.81 5.09 -0.59
CA THR A 86 8.03 5.64 0.53
C THR A 86 7.26 6.90 0.16
N THR A 87 7.22 7.29 -1.12
CA THR A 87 6.63 8.57 -1.56
C THR A 87 5.37 8.39 -2.40
N LEU A 88 5.13 7.20 -2.95
CA LEU A 88 3.98 6.94 -3.79
C LEU A 88 2.70 6.89 -2.95
N GLU A 89 1.77 7.79 -3.26
CA GLU A 89 0.50 7.96 -2.57
C GLU A 89 -0.67 7.37 -3.38
N HIS A 90 -0.56 7.36 -4.72
CA HIS A 90 -1.63 6.91 -5.61
C HIS A 90 -1.08 5.98 -6.70
N LEU A 91 -1.66 4.79 -6.81
CA LEU A 91 -1.31 3.79 -7.82
C LEU A 91 -2.58 3.35 -8.57
N ASP A 92 -2.61 3.58 -9.87
CA ASP A 92 -3.70 3.17 -10.74
C ASP A 92 -3.24 2.18 -11.81
N LEU A 93 -3.78 0.96 -11.73
CA LEU A 93 -3.46 -0.18 -12.59
C LEU A 93 -4.69 -0.67 -13.37
N TYR A 94 -5.61 0.22 -13.71
CA TYR A 94 -6.80 -0.12 -14.51
C TYR A 94 -6.48 -0.94 -15.77
N GLY A 95 -7.22 -2.02 -16.03
CA GLY A 95 -7.23 -2.66 -17.36
C GLY A 95 -5.96 -3.42 -17.73
N ASN A 96 -5.23 -4.00 -16.78
CA ASN A 96 -3.87 -4.51 -17.01
C ASN A 96 -3.72 -6.04 -17.06
N GLU A 97 -4.83 -6.77 -17.03
CA GLU A 97 -4.85 -8.24 -16.98
C GLU A 97 -4.08 -8.81 -15.77
N ILE A 98 -4.09 -8.09 -14.63
CA ILE A 98 -3.48 -8.55 -13.39
C ILE A 98 -4.38 -9.62 -12.76
N GLY A 99 -3.83 -10.78 -12.45
CA GLY A 99 -4.51 -11.86 -11.73
C GLY A 99 -4.08 -11.94 -10.27
N ASP A 100 -4.51 -13.03 -9.62
CA ASP A 100 -4.30 -13.23 -8.18
C ASP A 100 -2.82 -13.22 -7.80
N ARG A 101 -1.93 -13.74 -8.66
CA ARG A 101 -0.49 -13.79 -8.38
C ARG A 101 0.13 -12.39 -8.32
N GLY A 102 -0.24 -11.51 -9.25
CA GLY A 102 0.21 -10.12 -9.24
C GLY A 102 -0.32 -9.36 -8.02
N VAL A 103 -1.60 -9.58 -7.68
CA VAL A 103 -2.25 -8.96 -6.51
C VAL A 103 -1.67 -9.45 -5.20
N GLU A 104 -1.37 -10.74 -5.06
CA GLU A 104 -0.69 -11.28 -3.87
C GLU A 104 0.64 -10.58 -3.61
N ALA A 105 1.43 -10.33 -4.67
CA ALA A 105 2.68 -9.61 -4.55
C ALA A 105 2.46 -8.15 -4.15
N LEU A 106 1.45 -7.47 -4.72
CA LEU A 106 1.08 -6.12 -4.31
C LEU A 106 0.61 -6.08 -2.85
N ALA A 107 -0.21 -7.03 -2.42
CA ALA A 107 -0.69 -7.16 -1.05
C ALA A 107 0.46 -7.34 -0.06
N GLN A 108 1.47 -8.15 -0.39
CA GLN A 108 2.68 -8.28 0.42
C GLN A 108 3.43 -6.96 0.53
N ALA A 109 3.53 -6.19 -0.55
CA ALA A 109 4.19 -4.88 -0.51
C ALA A 109 3.41 -3.81 0.26
N LEU A 110 2.09 -3.95 0.41
CA LEU A 110 1.29 -3.06 1.26
C LEU A 110 1.55 -3.28 2.76
N TYR A 111 2.12 -4.43 3.15
CA TYR A 111 2.44 -4.70 4.54
C TYR A 111 3.57 -3.78 5.01
N GLY A 112 3.23 -2.81 5.87
CA GLY A 112 4.18 -1.79 6.35
C GLY A 112 4.52 -0.69 5.34
N HIS A 113 3.73 -0.51 4.28
CA HIS A 113 3.88 0.63 3.38
C HIS A 113 3.18 1.86 3.95
N ASP A 114 3.92 2.96 4.10
CA ASP A 114 3.48 4.08 4.93
C ASP A 114 2.89 5.28 4.17
N SER A 115 2.93 5.30 2.83
CA SER A 115 2.45 6.45 2.04
C SER A 115 1.31 6.17 1.05
N LEU A 116 1.13 4.92 0.59
CA LEU A 116 0.11 4.62 -0.41
C LEU A 116 -1.28 4.73 0.22
N THR A 117 -2.05 5.70 -0.27
CA THR A 117 -3.40 6.00 0.21
C THR A 117 -4.47 5.51 -0.75
N HIS A 118 -4.15 5.37 -2.04
CA HIS A 118 -5.11 4.98 -3.09
C HIS A 118 -4.52 3.89 -3.98
N LEU A 119 -5.25 2.78 -4.10
CA LEU A 119 -4.92 1.67 -4.99
C LEU A 119 -6.12 1.35 -5.90
N SER A 120 -5.97 1.59 -7.20
CA SER A 120 -6.93 1.19 -8.22
C SER A 120 -6.45 -0.06 -8.95
N LEU A 121 -7.25 -1.13 -8.85
CA LEU A 121 -7.09 -2.41 -9.52
C LEU A 121 -8.32 -2.73 -10.38
N ARG A 122 -9.04 -1.70 -10.81
CA ARG A 122 -10.25 -1.83 -11.62
C ARG A 122 -9.99 -2.55 -12.96
N ASN A 123 -10.99 -3.25 -13.48
CA ASN A 123 -10.94 -3.96 -14.77
C ASN A 123 -9.72 -4.89 -14.90
N ASN A 124 -9.54 -5.80 -13.93
CA ASN A 124 -8.48 -6.81 -13.94
C ASN A 124 -9.10 -8.21 -13.85
N VAL A 125 -8.29 -9.26 -13.64
CA VAL A 125 -8.76 -10.65 -13.59
C VAL A 125 -8.62 -11.25 -12.18
N ILE A 126 -8.84 -10.40 -11.16
CA ILE A 126 -8.72 -10.74 -9.74
C ILE A 126 -9.90 -11.61 -9.31
N THR A 127 -9.62 -12.71 -8.61
CA THR A 127 -10.63 -13.61 -8.05
C THR A 127 -10.70 -13.48 -6.53
N ASP A 128 -11.47 -14.35 -5.88
CA ASP A 128 -11.55 -14.42 -4.41
C ASP A 128 -10.18 -14.58 -3.75
N ARG A 129 -9.25 -15.30 -4.39
CA ARG A 129 -7.90 -15.52 -3.86
C ARG A 129 -7.09 -14.22 -3.77
N GLY A 130 -7.11 -13.40 -4.81
CA GLY A 130 -6.46 -12.08 -4.77
C GLY A 130 -7.14 -11.13 -3.78
N ALA A 131 -8.46 -11.18 -3.67
CA ALA A 131 -9.21 -10.40 -2.68
C ALA A 131 -8.89 -10.80 -1.23
N GLU A 132 -8.71 -12.10 -0.95
CA GLU A 132 -8.27 -12.59 0.36
C GLU A 132 -6.87 -12.09 0.72
N ALA A 133 -5.94 -12.07 -0.25
CA ALA A 133 -4.60 -11.53 -0.03
C ALA A 133 -4.64 -10.03 0.31
N LEU A 134 -5.44 -9.25 -0.44
CA LEU A 134 -5.66 -7.83 -0.14
C LEU A 134 -6.31 -7.64 1.23
N ALA A 135 -7.28 -8.46 1.61
CA ALA A 135 -7.91 -8.40 2.92
C ALA A 135 -6.89 -8.62 4.05
N GLN A 136 -5.98 -9.59 3.91
CA GLN A 136 -4.90 -9.80 4.89
C GLN A 136 -3.97 -8.60 5.01
N ALA A 137 -3.60 -7.98 3.89
CA ALA A 137 -2.78 -6.76 3.90
C ALA A 137 -3.51 -5.58 4.54
N VAL A 138 -4.79 -5.38 4.19
CA VAL A 138 -5.64 -4.33 4.75
C VAL A 138 -5.73 -4.46 6.27
N ARG A 139 -5.85 -5.65 6.85
CA ARG A 139 -5.92 -5.81 8.33
C ARG A 139 -4.77 -5.14 9.08
N CYS A 140 -3.59 -5.04 8.47
CA CYS A 140 -2.39 -4.48 9.09
C CYS A 140 -1.97 -3.12 8.52
N ASN A 141 -2.48 -2.75 7.34
CA ASN A 141 -2.13 -1.49 6.70
C ASN A 141 -3.00 -0.34 7.25
N CYS A 142 -2.35 0.71 7.75
CA CYS A 142 -3.00 1.87 8.37
C CYS A 142 -3.03 3.12 7.48
N THR A 143 -2.63 3.00 6.21
CA THR A 143 -2.34 4.15 5.33
C THR A 143 -3.24 4.18 4.10
N LEU A 144 -3.65 3.01 3.61
CA LEU A 144 -4.57 2.86 2.50
C LEU A 144 -5.97 3.33 2.90
N LYS A 145 -6.47 4.33 2.18
CA LYS A 145 -7.79 4.95 2.37
C LYS A 145 -8.81 4.49 1.32
N SER A 146 -8.34 4.18 0.11
CA SER A 146 -9.19 3.78 -0.99
C SER A 146 -8.65 2.58 -1.74
N LEU A 147 -9.48 1.55 -1.88
CA LEU A 147 -9.20 0.34 -2.64
C LEU A 147 -10.30 0.12 -3.69
N GLU A 148 -9.96 0.27 -4.96
CA GLU A 148 -10.91 0.11 -6.07
C GLU A 148 -10.71 -1.22 -6.78
N LEU A 149 -11.71 -2.10 -6.72
CA LEU A 149 -11.70 -3.46 -7.29
C LEU A 149 -12.83 -3.68 -8.30
N VAL A 150 -13.40 -2.61 -8.86
CA VAL A 150 -14.48 -2.63 -9.85
C VAL A 150 -14.14 -3.50 -11.06
N GLN A 151 -15.13 -4.18 -11.66
CA GLN A 151 -14.92 -5.00 -12.87
C GLN A 151 -13.84 -6.07 -12.67
N ASN A 152 -13.94 -6.87 -11.61
CA ASN A 152 -13.09 -8.05 -11.39
C ASN A 152 -13.96 -9.32 -11.32
N ARG A 153 -13.38 -10.46 -10.91
CA ARG A 153 -14.05 -11.75 -10.78
C ARG A 153 -14.22 -12.14 -9.31
N ILE A 154 -14.37 -11.16 -8.43
CA ILE A 154 -14.56 -11.37 -7.00
C ILE A 154 -15.99 -11.85 -6.76
N THR A 155 -16.15 -12.86 -5.90
CA THR A 155 -17.46 -13.37 -5.50
C THR A 155 -17.75 -12.99 -4.05
N ARG A 156 -18.83 -13.56 -3.50
CA ARG A 156 -19.15 -13.45 -2.07
C ARG A 156 -17.97 -13.83 -1.16
N VAL A 157 -17.12 -14.79 -1.55
CA VAL A 157 -16.04 -15.28 -0.68
C VAL A 157 -14.99 -14.19 -0.47
N GLY A 158 -14.44 -13.63 -1.54
CA GLY A 158 -13.46 -12.54 -1.46
C GLY A 158 -14.03 -11.26 -0.85
N ALA A 159 -15.28 -10.91 -1.18
CA ALA A 159 -15.95 -9.76 -0.57
C ALA A 159 -16.14 -9.93 0.95
N LYS A 160 -16.44 -11.15 1.42
CA LYS A 160 -16.52 -11.44 2.85
C LYS A 160 -15.14 -11.32 3.52
N ALA A 161 -14.07 -11.76 2.88
CA ALA A 161 -12.73 -11.60 3.44
C ALA A 161 -12.37 -10.11 3.65
N LEU A 162 -12.73 -9.25 2.68
CA LEU A 162 -12.57 -7.79 2.82
C LEU A 162 -13.45 -7.22 3.95
N LEU A 163 -14.68 -7.71 4.11
CA LEU A 163 -15.54 -7.33 5.23
C LEU A 163 -14.92 -7.71 6.59
N ASP A 164 -14.43 -8.93 6.73
CA ASP A 164 -13.78 -9.42 7.94
C ASP A 164 -12.49 -8.61 8.25
N ALA A 165 -11.83 -8.06 7.21
CA ALA A 165 -10.68 -7.17 7.40
C ALA A 165 -11.07 -5.79 7.94
N LEU A 166 -12.21 -5.24 7.48
CA LEU A 166 -12.78 -3.98 7.99
C LEU A 166 -13.23 -4.10 9.44
N ASP A 167 -13.43 -5.32 9.98
CA ASP A 167 -13.74 -5.45 11.39
C ASP A 167 -12.61 -5.00 12.32
N VAL A 168 -11.37 -5.01 11.82
CA VAL A 168 -10.16 -4.64 12.55
C VAL A 168 -9.55 -3.33 12.02
N ASN A 169 -9.70 -3.04 10.71
CA ASN A 169 -9.15 -1.85 10.10
C ASN A 169 -10.16 -0.68 10.09
N PHE A 170 -9.78 0.44 10.73
CA PHE A 170 -10.55 1.69 10.79
C PHE A 170 -10.03 2.82 9.88
N TYR A 171 -8.91 2.60 9.20
CA TYR A 171 -8.23 3.56 8.31
C TYR A 171 -8.72 3.51 6.87
N LEU A 172 -9.17 2.34 6.41
CA LEU A 172 -9.72 2.19 5.06
C LEU A 172 -11.09 2.86 5.00
N GLU A 173 -11.22 3.89 4.16
CA GLU A 173 -12.42 4.72 4.06
C GLU A 173 -13.38 4.19 2.99
N THR A 174 -12.85 3.59 1.92
CA THR A 174 -13.64 3.12 0.77
C THR A 174 -13.09 1.82 0.17
N VAL A 175 -13.99 0.88 -0.12
CA VAL A 175 -13.76 -0.29 -0.97
C VAL A 175 -14.86 -0.32 -2.01
N ASP A 176 -14.47 -0.33 -3.28
CA ASP A 176 -15.39 -0.36 -4.41
C ASP A 176 -15.32 -1.73 -5.10
N LEU A 177 -16.43 -2.48 -5.04
CA LEU A 177 -16.57 -3.83 -5.61
C LEU A 177 -17.60 -3.88 -6.74
N ASP A 178 -18.01 -2.72 -7.27
CA ASP A 178 -19.01 -2.66 -8.33
C ASP A 178 -18.62 -3.53 -9.55
N GLU A 179 -19.60 -4.04 -10.26
CA GLU A 179 -19.39 -4.90 -11.44
C GLU A 179 -18.55 -6.18 -11.17
N ASN A 180 -18.56 -6.67 -9.92
CA ASN A 180 -18.11 -8.02 -9.56
C ASN A 180 -19.30 -8.98 -9.39
N ASN A 181 -19.04 -10.25 -9.05
CA ASN A 181 -20.07 -11.24 -8.74
C ASN A 181 -20.42 -11.26 -7.23
N VAL A 182 -20.58 -10.07 -6.65
CA VAL A 182 -20.87 -9.88 -5.23
C VAL A 182 -22.38 -9.73 -5.03
N PRO A 183 -23.01 -10.48 -4.10
CA PRO A 183 -24.43 -10.27 -3.80
C PRO A 183 -24.66 -8.91 -3.12
N ALA A 184 -25.71 -8.19 -3.50
CA ALA A 184 -26.07 -6.87 -2.95
C ALA A 184 -26.18 -6.80 -1.41
N PHE A 185 -26.50 -7.94 -0.76
CA PHE A 185 -26.50 -8.01 0.70
C PHE A 185 -25.10 -7.83 1.31
N VAL A 186 -24.05 -8.33 0.66
CA VAL A 186 -22.65 -8.15 1.11
C VAL A 186 -22.21 -6.70 0.90
N GLU A 187 -22.59 -6.06 -0.20
CA GLU A 187 -22.36 -4.63 -0.43
C GLU A 187 -23.02 -3.77 0.68
N SER A 188 -24.24 -4.15 1.07
CA SER A 188 -24.94 -3.50 2.20
C SER A 188 -24.20 -3.71 3.52
N GLN A 189 -23.61 -4.89 3.74
CA GLN A 189 -22.78 -5.16 4.92
C GLN A 189 -21.48 -4.34 4.91
N LEU A 190 -20.82 -4.21 3.76
CA LEU A 190 -19.63 -3.37 3.61
C LEU A 190 -19.96 -1.91 3.91
N ALA A 191 -21.06 -1.39 3.38
CA ALA A 191 -21.52 -0.03 3.68
C ALA A 191 -21.79 0.17 5.18
N ALA A 192 -22.40 -0.82 5.85
CA ALA A 192 -22.62 -0.79 7.29
C ALA A 192 -21.30 -0.84 8.09
N ALA A 193 -20.33 -1.64 7.66
CA ALA A 193 -19.01 -1.71 8.27
C ALA A 193 -18.26 -0.38 8.16
N PHE A 194 -18.26 0.27 6.99
CA PHE A 194 -17.68 1.61 6.84
C PHE A 194 -18.36 2.66 7.71
N ALA A 195 -19.70 2.63 7.80
CA ALA A 195 -20.43 3.53 8.68
C ALA A 195 -20.05 3.32 10.16
N ARG A 196 -19.90 2.06 10.58
CA ARG A 196 -19.42 1.71 11.94
C ARG A 196 -18.00 2.23 12.17
N ASN A 197 -17.07 1.93 11.26
CA ASN A 197 -15.67 2.33 11.40
C ASN A 197 -15.51 3.85 11.41
N ARG A 198 -16.28 4.57 10.61
CA ARG A 198 -16.32 6.05 10.62
C ARG A 198 -16.82 6.60 11.96
N ALA A 199 -17.82 5.97 12.57
CA ALA A 199 -18.31 6.38 13.89
C ALA A 199 -17.26 6.11 14.99
N GLU A 200 -16.61 4.95 14.96
CA GLU A 200 -15.55 4.60 15.93
C GLU A 200 -14.32 5.51 15.80
N SER A 201 -13.92 5.83 14.56
CA SER A 201 -12.84 6.79 14.28
C SER A 201 -13.14 8.18 14.87
N LEU A 202 -14.37 8.71 14.68
CA LEU A 202 -14.78 9.99 15.26
C LEU A 202 -14.79 9.98 16.79
N ILE A 203 -15.19 8.86 17.41
CA ILE A 203 -15.18 8.71 18.86
C ILE A 203 -13.73 8.72 19.37
N MET A 204 -12.82 7.99 18.72
CA MET A 204 -11.39 8.01 19.08
C MET A 204 -10.78 9.40 18.93
N GLU A 205 -11.09 10.13 17.85
CA GLU A 205 -10.62 11.50 17.65
C GLU A 205 -11.13 12.44 18.75
N SER A 206 -12.40 12.31 19.16
CA SER A 206 -12.98 13.12 20.24
C SER A 206 -12.31 12.87 21.59
N HIS A 207 -12.05 11.61 21.96
CA HIS A 207 -11.34 11.25 23.19
C HIS A 207 -9.87 11.68 23.15
N ALA A 208 -9.20 11.58 22.00
CA ALA A 208 -7.83 12.07 21.83
C ALA A 208 -7.76 13.60 21.98
N ALA A 209 -8.72 14.33 21.41
CA ALA A 209 -8.83 15.78 21.55
C ALA A 209 -9.10 16.20 22.99
N GLU A 210 -9.98 15.49 23.71
CA GLU A 210 -10.30 15.73 25.12
C GLU A 210 -9.07 15.53 26.01
N LYS A 211 -8.34 14.41 25.89
CA LYS A 211 -7.08 14.17 26.61
C LYS A 211 -6.04 15.25 26.34
N LYS A 212 -5.96 15.73 25.09
CA LYS A 212 -5.05 16.83 24.72
C LYS A 212 -5.47 18.15 25.36
N ALA A 213 -6.77 18.45 25.39
CA ALA A 213 -7.31 19.64 26.04
C ALA A 213 -7.08 19.60 27.56
N GLU A 214 -7.32 18.46 28.21
CA GLU A 214 -7.00 18.28 29.63
C GLU A 214 -5.52 18.53 29.92
N LYS A 215 -4.62 18.00 29.09
CA LYS A 215 -3.18 18.23 29.26
C LYS A 215 -2.81 19.71 29.13
N ILE A 216 -3.47 20.45 28.24
CA ILE A 216 -3.28 21.90 28.09
C ILE A 216 -3.81 22.65 29.32
N VAL A 217 -5.00 22.27 29.81
CA VAL A 217 -5.60 22.89 31.00
C VAL A 217 -4.73 22.64 32.24
N ARG A 218 -4.23 21.42 32.45
CA ARG A 218 -3.31 21.10 33.56
C ARG A 218 -2.05 21.97 33.52
N ARG A 219 -1.42 22.08 32.34
CA ARG A 219 -0.27 22.98 32.12
C ARG A 219 -0.60 24.46 32.39
N ALA A 220 -1.74 24.95 31.92
CA ALA A 220 -2.15 26.35 32.12
C ALA A 220 -2.50 26.67 33.58
N SER A 221 -3.01 25.69 34.33
CA SER A 221 -3.36 25.83 35.75
C SER A 221 -2.17 25.74 36.72
N GLY A 222 -0.95 25.48 36.23
CA GLY A 222 0.25 25.37 37.07
C GLY A 222 0.28 24.11 37.95
N LEU A 223 -0.49 23.07 37.60
CA LEU A 223 -0.54 21.78 38.29
C LEU A 223 0.48 20.75 37.76
N ASP A 224 1.50 21.19 37.00
CA ASP A 224 2.69 20.35 36.76
C ASP A 224 3.56 20.39 38.04
N THR A 225 3.11 19.68 39.09
CA THR A 225 4.06 19.15 40.09
C THR A 225 4.84 18.06 39.40
N GLN A 226 6.16 18.19 39.42
CA GLN A 226 7.15 17.24 38.89
C GLN A 226 6.68 15.78 39.03
N ASP A 227 6.48 15.13 37.89
CA ASP A 227 6.64 13.68 37.73
C ASP A 227 7.43 13.46 36.43
N GLU A 228 8.62 14.05 36.39
CA GLU A 228 9.73 13.55 35.58
C GLU A 228 10.80 13.05 36.57
N GLU A 229 11.07 11.74 36.53
CA GLU A 229 12.18 10.97 37.16
C GLU A 229 12.10 10.81 38.70
N ASP A 230 11.85 9.64 39.33
CA ASP A 230 12.59 8.38 39.27
C ASP A 230 11.75 7.19 39.81
N SER A 231 11.88 6.02 39.18
CA SER A 231 11.80 4.74 39.89
C SER A 231 12.94 3.84 39.41
N SER A 232 14.12 4.11 39.94
CA SER A 232 15.18 3.12 40.08
C SER A 232 14.89 2.26 41.32
N GLY A 233 14.87 0.94 41.14
CA GLY A 233 15.23 -0.08 42.13
C GLY A 233 14.49 -0.11 43.48
N LEU A 234 13.69 -1.14 43.70
CA LEU A 234 13.57 -1.76 45.02
C LEU A 234 13.85 -3.26 44.89
N GLU A 235 14.82 -3.68 45.67
CA GLU A 235 15.36 -5.04 45.83
C GLU A 235 14.35 -5.98 46.52
N GLU A 236 14.47 -7.26 46.14
CA GLU A 236 14.34 -8.47 46.97
C GLU A 236 13.09 -8.66 47.86
N ASP A 237 12.23 -9.59 47.43
CA ASP A 237 11.62 -10.56 48.34
C ASP A 237 11.93 -11.97 47.81
N ASP A 238 12.79 -12.67 48.55
CA ASP A 238 13.09 -14.10 48.49
C ASP A 238 11.82 -14.94 48.61
N TRP A 239 11.58 -15.81 47.63
CA TRP A 239 11.02 -17.15 47.86
C TRP A 239 11.64 -18.13 46.86
N GLU A 240 12.58 -18.95 47.36
CA GLU A 240 12.94 -20.24 46.77
C GLU A 240 11.68 -21.12 46.71
N ASP A 241 11.38 -21.70 45.53
CA ASP A 241 11.24 -23.16 45.33
C ASP A 241 10.68 -23.49 43.93
N ASP A 242 11.51 -24.22 43.18
CA ASP A 242 11.22 -25.42 42.39
C ASP A 242 9.85 -25.57 41.70
N ASP A 243 9.84 -25.52 40.36
CA ASP A 243 9.53 -26.69 39.51
C ASP A 243 9.46 -26.27 38.03
N GLY A 244 10.09 -27.07 37.18
CA GLY A 244 10.24 -26.82 35.76
C GLY A 244 8.95 -26.99 34.94
N ASP A 245 8.89 -26.29 33.80
CA ASP A 245 8.71 -26.95 32.51
C ASP A 245 8.84 -25.95 31.34
N SER A 246 9.76 -26.27 30.43
CA SER A 246 9.58 -26.31 28.99
C SER A 246 8.43 -25.48 28.38
N VAL A 247 8.76 -24.42 27.62
CA VAL A 247 8.50 -24.35 26.17
C VAL A 247 9.25 -23.17 25.53
N SER A 248 10.22 -23.51 24.70
CA SER A 248 10.80 -22.63 23.69
C SER A 248 9.72 -22.25 22.67
N SER A 249 9.36 -20.97 22.60
CA SER A 249 8.70 -20.39 21.42
C SER A 249 9.60 -19.29 20.87
N GLY A 250 10.45 -19.70 19.92
CA GLY A 250 11.22 -18.78 19.11
C GLY A 250 10.30 -17.98 18.19
N PHE A 251 10.41 -16.66 18.22
CA PHE A 251 10.19 -15.84 17.05
C PHE A 251 11.34 -14.85 16.91
N LEU A 252 12.08 -15.06 15.83
CA LEU A 252 13.21 -14.28 15.37
C LEU A 252 12.75 -12.86 15.00
N SER A 253 13.35 -11.89 15.67
CA SER A 253 13.46 -10.52 15.19
C SER A 253 14.34 -10.52 13.93
N CYS A 254 13.76 -10.23 12.77
CA CYS A 254 14.53 -9.97 11.55
C CYS A 254 15.08 -8.55 11.56
N SER A 255 16.08 -8.31 12.41
CA SER A 255 16.96 -7.15 12.35
C SER A 255 18.39 -7.67 12.21
N GLY A 256 18.82 -7.96 10.98
CA GLY A 256 20.19 -8.39 10.74
C GLY A 256 20.41 -9.09 9.42
N ILE A 257 20.46 -8.31 8.33
CA ILE A 257 21.28 -8.60 7.15
C ILE A 257 21.94 -7.28 6.76
N THR A 258 23.11 -7.03 7.36
CA THR A 258 24.17 -6.25 6.75
C THR A 258 25.31 -7.24 6.59
N ASP A 259 25.54 -7.69 5.35
CA ASP A 259 26.85 -8.11 4.81
C ASP A 259 26.61 -8.92 3.53
N ILE A 260 26.59 -8.22 2.40
CA ILE A 260 26.83 -8.84 1.10
C ILE A 260 28.25 -8.41 0.69
N PRO A 261 29.18 -9.36 0.46
CA PRO A 261 30.52 -9.02 0.04
C PRO A 261 30.49 -8.44 -1.38
N LEU A 262 31.09 -7.26 -1.54
CA LEU A 262 31.43 -6.67 -2.83
C LEU A 262 32.43 -7.58 -3.55
N SER A 263 31.94 -8.49 -4.38
CA SER A 263 32.76 -9.17 -5.40
C SER A 263 32.83 -8.25 -6.62
N SER A 264 34.06 -7.82 -6.89
CA SER A 264 34.45 -7.03 -8.05
C SER A 264 34.27 -7.80 -9.36
N SER A 265 34.27 -7.05 -10.47
CA SER A 265 34.06 -7.45 -11.88
C SER A 265 32.58 -7.72 -12.22
N GLY A 266 31.89 -6.95 -13.05
CA GLY A 266 32.28 -5.97 -14.05
C GLY A 266 31.63 -6.38 -15.37
N LEU A 267 30.58 -5.68 -15.78
CA LEU A 267 30.31 -5.31 -17.17
C LEU A 267 28.98 -4.54 -17.23
N TRP A 268 29.10 -3.30 -17.69
CA TRP A 268 28.01 -2.40 -18.00
C TRP A 268 27.43 -2.71 -19.38
N ILE A 269 26.10 -2.77 -19.46
CA ILE A 269 25.14 -2.25 -20.45
C ILE A 269 23.89 -3.12 -20.39
#